data_AF-A0A330LUB7-F1
#
_entry.id   AF-A0A330LUB7-F1
#
_cell.length_a   1.000
_cell.length_b   1.000
_cell.length_c   1.000
_cell.angle_alpha   90.00
_cell.angle_beta   90.00
_cell.angle_gamma   90.00
#
_symmetry.space_group_name_H-M   'P 1'
#
loop_
_entity.id
_entity.type
_entity.pdbx_description
1 polymer ?
#
loop_
_entity_poly.entity_id
_entity_poly.type
_entity_poly.pdbx_seq_one_letter_code
_entity_poly.pdbx_strand_id
1 'polypeptide(L)'
;MSNTKFSESCYLCNSDSNYIKTDNEKRRHYLCSNESCGEYEISLSAMEHLIDNNDFKSQLLPLAKRCKGTDGLLQISVRGTAIEAKVRPRSEV
;
A
#
# COMPACT_ATOMS: atom_id res chain seq x y z
N MET A 1 -17.65 -12.13 -0.69
CA MET A 1 -17.79 -10.66 -0.74
C MET A 1 -17.11 -10.18 -2.00
N SER A 2 -17.79 -9.41 -2.84
CA SER A 2 -17.21 -8.92 -4.09
C SER A 2 -16.06 -7.97 -3.76
N ASN A 3 -14.83 -8.33 -4.14
CA ASN A 3 -13.68 -7.43 -4.07
C ASN A 3 -13.86 -6.34 -5.11
N THR A 4 -14.67 -5.33 -4.79
CA THR A 4 -14.89 -4.17 -5.65
C THR A 4 -13.54 -3.47 -5.83
N LYS A 5 -13.07 -3.45 -7.08
CA LYS A 5 -11.88 -2.72 -7.47
C LYS A 5 -12.27 -1.27 -7.75
N PHE A 6 -11.55 -0.35 -7.12
CA PHE A 6 -11.67 1.07 -7.33
C PHE A 6 -10.46 1.56 -8.11
N SER A 7 -10.66 2.44 -9.07
CA SER A 7 -9.58 3.08 -9.81
C SER A 7 -9.29 4.44 -9.17
N GLU A 8 -8.06 4.65 -8.70
CA GLU A 8 -7.58 5.87 -8.04
C GLU A 8 -6.08 6.01 -8.28
N SER A 9 -5.53 7.22 -8.14
CA SER A 9 -4.09 7.42 -8.14
C SER A 9 -3.42 6.65 -6.99
N CYS A 10 -2.25 6.07 -7.27
CA CYS A 10 -1.43 5.37 -6.30
C CYS A 10 -1.04 6.32 -5.19
N TYR A 11 -1.35 5.95 -3.95
CA TYR A 11 -1.06 6.77 -2.80
C TYR A 11 0.45 7.11 -2.60
N LEU A 12 1.36 6.22 -3.07
CA LEU A 12 2.80 6.43 -2.91
C LEU A 12 3.47 7.20 -4.05
N CYS A 13 2.95 7.12 -5.28
CA CYS A 13 3.62 7.70 -6.47
C CYS A 13 2.70 8.49 -7.41
N ASN A 14 1.43 8.66 -7.06
CA ASN A 14 0.39 9.36 -7.83
C ASN A 14 0.13 8.84 -9.26
N SER A 15 0.78 7.76 -9.68
CA SER A 15 0.50 7.10 -10.97
C SER A 15 -0.82 6.36 -10.93
N ASP A 16 -1.32 5.91 -12.09
CA ASP A 16 -2.55 5.12 -12.12
C ASP A 16 -2.46 3.87 -11.25
N SER A 17 -3.53 3.57 -10.52
CA SER A 17 -3.62 2.36 -9.73
C SER A 17 -5.04 1.88 -9.59
N ASN A 18 -5.17 0.66 -9.09
CA ASN A 18 -6.42 0.18 -8.56
C ASN A 18 -6.22 -0.18 -7.10
N TYR A 19 -7.27 -0.05 -6.29
CA TYR A 19 -7.26 -0.57 -4.94
C TYR A 19 -8.53 -1.37 -4.64
N ILE A 20 -8.41 -2.28 -3.68
CA ILE A 20 -9.55 -2.92 -3.02
C ILE A 20 -9.53 -2.54 -1.54
N LYS A 21 -10.72 -2.47 -0.93
CA LYS A 21 -10.84 -2.27 0.51
C LYS A 21 -10.67 -3.59 1.24
N THR A 22 -9.83 -3.62 2.26
CA THR A 22 -9.56 -4.80 3.11
C THR A 22 -9.77 -4.46 4.59
N ASP A 23 -9.76 -5.46 5.47
CA ASP A 23 -9.86 -5.28 6.94
C ASP A 23 -11.06 -4.41 7.36
N ASN A 24 -12.27 -4.77 6.92
CA ASN A 24 -13.51 -3.98 7.15
C ASN A 24 -13.37 -2.50 6.75
N GLU A 25 -12.78 -2.27 5.56
CA GLU A 25 -12.51 -0.94 5.00
C GLU A 25 -11.47 -0.09 5.75
N LYS A 26 -10.78 -0.64 6.76
CA LYS A 26 -9.71 0.07 7.49
C LYS A 26 -8.38 0.08 6.73
N ARG A 27 -8.28 -0.70 5.66
CA ARG A 27 -7.10 -0.81 4.82
C ARG A 27 -7.47 -0.74 3.34
N ARG A 28 -6.50 -0.30 2.56
CA ARG A 28 -6.56 -0.29 1.10
C ARG A 28 -5.39 -1.09 0.55
N HIS A 29 -5.69 -2.11 -0.23
CA HIS A 29 -4.70 -2.85 -0.97
C HIS A 29 -4.60 -2.26 -2.37
N TYR A 30 -3.50 -1.56 -2.64
CA TYR A 30 -3.17 -0.94 -3.92
C TYR A 30 -2.34 -1.88 -4.81
N LEU A 31 -2.71 -1.92 -6.08
CA LEU A 31 -1.91 -2.46 -7.18
C LEU A 31 -1.61 -1.32 -8.15
N CYS A 32 -0.38 -0.81 -8.10
CA CYS A 32 0.05 0.29 -8.95
C CYS A 32 0.51 -0.20 -10.33
N SER A 33 0.15 0.53 -11.39
CA SER A 33 0.60 0.24 -12.76
C SER A 33 2.07 0.61 -12.99
N ASN A 34 2.59 1.62 -12.28
CA ASN A 34 3.96 2.12 -12.41
C ASN A 34 5.01 1.01 -12.12
N GLU A 35 6.06 0.94 -12.94
CA GLU A 35 7.17 -0.01 -12.81
C GLU A 35 8.16 0.33 -11.68
N SER A 36 8.14 1.58 -11.22
CA SER A 36 8.91 2.04 -10.07
C SER A 36 8.16 1.87 -8.75
N CYS A 37 6.87 1.55 -8.81
CA CYS A 37 6.03 1.19 -7.67
C CYS A 37 5.58 -0.27 -7.81
N GLY A 38 4.74 -0.73 -6.89
CA GLY A 38 4.25 -2.09 -6.93
C GLY A 38 2.96 -2.29 -6.17
N GLU A 39 2.96 -3.33 -5.35
CA GLU A 39 1.78 -3.81 -4.67
C GLU A 39 1.99 -3.69 -3.16
N TYR A 40 1.02 -3.08 -2.49
CA TYR A 40 1.09 -2.80 -1.07
C TYR A 40 -0.30 -2.63 -0.47
N GLU A 41 -0.41 -2.91 0.81
CA GLU A 41 -1.57 -2.60 1.62
C GLU A 41 -1.23 -1.53 2.63
N ILE A 42 -2.09 -0.52 2.75
CA ILE A 42 -1.89 0.62 3.64
C ILE A 42 -3.13 0.81 4.51
N SER A 43 -2.94 1.03 5.81
CA SER A 43 -4.04 1.41 6.70
C SER A 43 -4.44 2.87 6.47
N LEU A 44 -5.72 3.19 6.68
CA LEU A 44 -6.18 4.58 6.57
C LEU A 44 -5.40 5.52 7.51
N SER A 45 -5.09 5.06 8.72
CA SER A 45 -4.23 5.80 9.65
C SER A 45 -2.83 6.06 9.10
N ALA A 46 -2.23 5.09 8.40
CA ALA A 46 -0.92 5.31 7.79
C ALA A 46 -0.99 6.30 6.64
N MET A 47 -2.09 6.31 5.87
CA MET A 47 -2.32 7.34 4.85
C MET A 47 -2.36 8.73 5.50
N GLU A 48 -3.10 8.93 6.60
CA GLU A 48 -3.14 10.24 7.28
C GLU A 48 -1.74 10.71 7.72
N HIS A 49 -0.93 9.82 8.30
CA HIS A 49 0.44 10.13 8.71
C HIS A 49 1.41 10.37 7.54
N LEU A 50 1.08 9.88 6.35
CA LEU A 50 1.90 9.99 5.15
C LEU A 50 1.53 11.15 4.24
N ILE A 51 0.43 11.89 4.50
CA ILE A 51 -0.07 12.94 3.60
C ILE A 51 1.06 13.87 3.13
N ASP A 52 1.84 14.39 4.06
CA ASP A 52 2.93 15.33 3.78
C ASP A 52 4.34 14.72 3.86
N ASN A 53 4.46 13.40 4.08
CA ASN A 53 5.76 12.75 4.26
C ASN A 53 6.27 12.09 2.96
N ASN A 54 6.63 12.92 1.98
CA ASN A 54 7.08 12.47 0.67
C ASN A 54 8.42 11.72 0.70
N ASP A 55 9.31 12.05 1.64
CA ASP A 55 10.58 11.35 1.82
C ASP A 55 10.34 9.89 2.21
N PHE A 56 9.42 9.65 3.14
CA PHE A 56 9.08 8.29 3.55
C PHE A 56 8.32 7.54 2.44
N LYS A 57 7.39 8.20 1.71
CA LYS A 57 6.76 7.60 0.52
C LYS A 57 7.81 7.10 -0.47
N SER A 58 8.85 7.88 -0.73
CA SER A 58 9.94 7.52 -1.63
C SER A 58 10.72 6.27 -1.16
N GLN A 59 10.88 6.08 0.15
CA GLN A 59 11.49 4.87 0.73
C GLN A 59 10.60 3.63 0.59
N LEU A 60 9.28 3.80 0.54
CA LEU A 60 8.32 2.71 0.39
C LEU A 60 8.21 2.19 -1.05
N LEU A 61 8.45 3.04 -2.06
CA LEU A 61 8.38 2.66 -3.48
C LEU A 61 9.22 1.41 -3.83
N PRO A 62 10.53 1.34 -3.52
CA PRO A 62 11.33 0.17 -3.83
C PRO A 62 10.88 -1.08 -3.06
N LEU A 63 10.30 -0.93 -1.86
CA LEU A 63 9.76 -2.04 -1.09
C LEU A 63 8.49 -2.60 -1.73
N ALA A 64 7.56 -1.73 -2.13
CA ALA A 64 6.33 -2.11 -2.81
C ALA A 64 6.63 -2.78 -4.17
N LYS A 65 7.62 -2.24 -4.89
CA LYS A 65 8.09 -2.82 -6.16
C LYS A 65 8.57 -4.26 -5.99
N ARG A 66 9.34 -4.56 -4.93
CA ARG A 66 9.83 -5.93 -4.66
C ARG A 66 8.70 -6.93 -4.39
N CYS A 67 7.56 -6.46 -3.90
CA CYS A 67 6.41 -7.31 -3.62
C CYS A 67 5.55 -7.59 -4.87
N LYS A 68 5.57 -6.69 -5.87
CA LYS A 68 4.75 -6.82 -7.09
C LYS A 68 5.05 -8.14 -7.81
N GLY A 69 4.02 -8.96 -8.01
CA GLY A 69 4.14 -10.24 -8.71
C GLY A 69 4.87 -11.35 -7.93
N THR A 70 5.16 -11.14 -6.64
CA THR A 70 5.72 -12.16 -5.74
C THR A 70 4.65 -12.66 -4.77
N ASP A 71 4.97 -13.65 -3.93
CA ASP A 71 4.11 -14.08 -2.82
C ASP A 71 4.16 -13.14 -1.60
N GLY A 72 4.90 -12.04 -1.67
CA GLY A 72 4.96 -11.03 -0.63
C GLY A 72 4.01 -9.86 -0.88
N LEU A 73 3.52 -9.25 0.19
CA LEU A 73 2.77 -8.01 0.20
C LEU A 73 3.41 -7.03 1.20
N LEU A 74 3.67 -5.80 0.77
CA LEU A 74 4.13 -4.75 1.67
C LEU A 74 2.93 -4.22 2.47
N GLN A 75 2.93 -4.39 3.78
CA GLN A 75 1.97 -3.76 4.69
C GLN A 75 2.55 -2.50 5.30
N ILE A 76 1.79 -1.42 5.23
CA ILE A 76 2.12 -0.09 5.76
C ILE A 76 1.06 0.25 6.79
N SER A 77 1.49 0.47 8.03
CA SER A 77 0.59 0.71 9.18
C SER A 77 1.22 1.67 10.16
N VAL A 78 0.45 2.14 11.14
CA VAL A 78 0.95 2.97 12.25
C VAL A 78 1.09 2.11 13.50
N ARG A 79 2.22 2.23 14.19
CA ARG A 79 2.46 1.64 15.51
C ARG A 79 2.85 2.73 16.49
N GLY A 80 1.91 3.10 17.37
CA GLY A 80 2.08 4.27 18.23
C GLY A 80 2.02 5.54 17.40
N THR A 81 3.12 6.31 17.36
CA THR A 81 3.25 7.52 16.52
C THR A 81 4.08 7.30 15.25
N ALA A 82 4.68 6.12 15.08
CA ALA A 82 5.58 5.82 13.98
C ALA A 82 4.87 5.04 12.86
N ILE A 83 5.24 5.34 11.61
CA ILE A 83 4.84 4.53 10.45
C ILE A 83 5.77 3.31 10.39
N GLU A 84 5.17 2.14 10.21
CA GLU A 84 5.85 0.86 10.11
C GLU A 84 5.53 0.22 8.75
N ALA A 85 6.56 -0.31 8.08
CA ALA A 85 6.43 -1.02 6.81
C ALA A 85 7.04 -2.42 6.95
N LYS A 86 6.26 -3.46 6.66
CA LYS A 86 6.67 -4.86 6.78
C LYS A 86 6.18 -5.67 5.59
N VAL A 87 7.02 -6.56 5.08
CA VAL A 87 6.61 -7.53 4.06
C VAL A 87 5.99 -8.74 4.76
N ARG A 88 4.80 -9.17 4.32
CA ARG A 88 4.14 -10.39 4.78
C ARG A 88 3.78 -11.31 3.61
N PRO A 89 3.64 -12.63 3.84
CA PRO A 89 3.05 -13.54 2.87
C PRO A 89 1.65 -13.10 2.44
N ARG A 90 1.34 -13.20 1.14
CA ARG A 90 0.02 -12.89 0.58
C ARG A 90 -1.07 -13.84 1.09
N SER A 91 -0.71 -15.04 1.54
CA SER A 91 -1.62 -16.06 2.07
C SER A 91 -2.35 -15.66 3.36
N GLU A 92 -1.92 -14.56 4.01
CA GLU A 92 -2.47 -14.05 5.27
C GLU A 92 -3.40 -12.82 5.09
N VAL A 93 -3.80 -12.52 3.85
CA VAL A 93 -4.59 -11.32 3.47
C VAL A 93 -6.05 -11.68 3.16
#